data_AF-A0A318PP85-F1
#
_entry.id   AF-A0A318PP85-F1
#
_cell.length_a   1.000
_cell.length_b   1.000
_cell.length_c   1.000
_cell.angle_alpha   90.00
_cell.angle_beta   90.00
_cell.angle_gamma   90.00
#
_symmetry.space_group_name_H-M   'P 1'
#
loop_
_entity.id
_entity.type
_entity.pdbx_description
1 polymer ?
#
loop_
_entity_poly.entity_id
_entity_poly.type
_entity_poly.pdbx_seq_one_letter_code
_entity_poly.pdbx_strand_id
1 'polypeptide(L)'
;QLGVSVFARGGTDVDRSVSARQGTYFSLMEACLSALERELVRIETSVPVYRINLPAYWCVTDALTLVCEKIANGTFRSIWEDCMPLTDLRGPDRIIDRRAVVAATFVAGLELVRRGEASIVNVAFPSP
;
A
#
# COMPACT_ATOMS: atom_id res chain seq x y z
N GLN A 1 8.50 -38.90 21.93
CA GLN A 1 7.24 -38.67 22.65
C GLN A 1 7.44 -37.49 23.58
N LEU A 2 6.62 -36.44 23.40
CA LEU A 2 6.59 -35.25 24.26
C LEU A 2 5.90 -35.59 25.58
N GLY A 3 6.47 -35.12 26.69
CA GLY A 3 5.72 -35.01 27.94
C GLY A 3 6.62 -34.96 29.16
N VAL A 4 6.95 -33.75 29.63
CA VAL A 4 7.17 -33.51 31.07
C VAL A 4 6.66 -32.12 31.45
N SER A 5 5.63 -32.13 32.30
CA SER A 5 5.05 -31.12 33.20
C SER A 5 5.83 -29.80 33.38
N VAL A 6 5.25 -28.61 33.19
CA VAL A 6 4.16 -27.97 33.98
C VAL A 6 4.52 -27.84 35.47
N PHE A 7 5.11 -26.68 35.79
CA PHE A 7 5.16 -25.99 37.09
C PHE A 7 5.55 -26.77 38.35
N ALA A 8 6.79 -26.57 38.81
CA ALA A 8 7.11 -26.50 40.24
C ALA A 8 7.72 -25.12 40.53
N ARG A 9 6.97 -24.32 41.29
CA ARG A 9 7.27 -22.96 41.75
C ARG A 9 7.74 -23.03 43.20
N GLY A 10 8.78 -22.26 43.53
CA GLY A 10 9.22 -21.89 44.89
C GLY A 10 10.52 -22.58 45.28
N GLY A 11 11.59 -21.92 45.72
CA GLY A 11 11.90 -20.55 46.15
C GLY A 11 13.24 -20.69 46.89
N THR A 12 14.24 -19.82 46.71
CA THR A 12 14.54 -18.74 47.68
C THR A 12 15.85 -18.06 47.24
N ASP A 13 15.75 -16.96 46.50
CA ASP A 13 16.74 -15.86 46.53
C ASP A 13 16.10 -14.62 45.86
N VAL A 14 15.28 -13.90 46.62
CA VAL A 14 14.33 -12.92 46.06
C VAL A 14 14.93 -11.52 45.86
N ASP A 15 16.11 -11.22 46.39
CA ASP A 15 16.73 -9.88 46.19
C ASP A 15 17.82 -9.82 45.12
N ARG A 16 18.43 -10.95 44.74
CA ARG A 16 19.41 -10.98 43.64
C ARG A 16 18.79 -11.30 42.27
N SER A 17 17.62 -11.90 42.26
CA SER A 17 16.97 -12.42 41.05
C SER A 17 16.15 -11.39 40.28
N VAL A 18 15.68 -10.31 40.92
CA VAL A 18 14.89 -9.27 40.22
C VAL A 18 15.77 -8.48 39.26
N SER A 19 16.98 -8.09 39.68
CA SER A 19 17.95 -7.38 38.82
C SER A 19 18.47 -8.25 37.67
N ALA A 20 18.77 -9.53 37.95
CA ALA A 20 19.18 -10.48 36.92
C ALA A 20 18.05 -10.76 35.91
N ARG A 21 16.80 -10.88 36.37
CA ARG A 21 15.64 -11.16 35.51
C ARG A 21 15.25 -9.97 34.63
N GLN A 22 15.41 -8.75 35.14
CA GLN A 22 15.20 -7.52 34.38
C GLN A 22 16.29 -7.35 33.31
N GLY A 23 17.55 -7.69 33.65
CA GLY A 23 18.63 -7.85 32.68
C GLY A 23 18.30 -8.88 31.60
N THR A 24 17.77 -10.06 31.96
CA THR A 24 17.40 -11.07 30.96
C THR A 24 16.24 -10.68 30.04
N TYR A 25 15.25 -9.93 30.53
CA TYR A 25 14.16 -9.44 29.68
C TYR A 25 14.63 -8.33 28.74
N PHE A 26 15.44 -7.40 29.25
CA PHE A 26 16.08 -6.37 28.44
C PHE A 26 16.98 -6.99 27.35
N SER A 27 17.83 -7.95 27.71
CA SER A 27 18.67 -8.67 26.75
C SER A 27 17.86 -9.47 25.73
N LEU A 28 16.70 -10.02 26.11
CA LEU A 28 15.81 -10.68 25.15
C LEU A 28 15.19 -9.67 24.18
N MET A 29 14.70 -8.53 24.67
CA MET A 29 14.16 -7.47 23.81
C MET A 29 15.23 -6.92 22.84
N GLU A 30 16.45 -6.71 23.32
CA GLU A 30 17.58 -6.25 22.52
C GLU A 30 17.99 -7.27 21.45
N ALA A 31 17.99 -8.57 21.80
CA ALA A 31 18.24 -9.65 20.86
C ALA A 31 17.12 -9.76 19.81
N CYS A 32 15.85 -9.62 20.21
CA CYS A 32 14.72 -9.60 19.30
C CYS A 32 14.78 -8.39 18.35
N LEU A 33 15.12 -7.21 18.86
CA LEU A 33 15.26 -6.00 18.05
C LEU A 33 16.41 -6.15 17.04
N SER A 34 17.56 -6.65 17.47
CA SER A 34 18.72 -6.90 16.60
C SER A 34 18.42 -7.91 15.50
N ALA A 35 17.61 -8.94 15.80
CA ALA A 35 17.17 -9.91 14.81
C ALA A 35 16.20 -9.28 13.79
N LEU A 36 15.27 -8.44 14.25
CA LEU A 36 14.33 -7.72 13.40
C LEU A 36 15.03 -6.71 12.49
N GLU A 37 16.00 -5.95 13.01
CA GLU A 37 16.80 -5.01 12.22
C GLU A 37 17.63 -5.73 11.15
N ARG A 38 18.22 -6.88 11.48
CA ARG A 38 18.96 -7.69 10.51
C ARG A 38 18.05 -8.25 9.42
N GLU A 39 16.84 -8.69 9.76
CA GLU A 39 15.85 -9.12 8.77
C GLU A 39 15.33 -7.94 7.95
N LEU A 40 15.18 -6.75 8.52
CA LEU A 40 14.81 -5.54 7.78
C LEU A 40 15.87 -5.19 6.72
N VAL A 41 17.15 -5.20 7.08
CA VAL A 41 18.27 -4.97 6.14
C VAL A 41 18.29 -6.05 5.04
N ARG A 42 17.99 -7.31 5.40
CA ARG A 42 17.86 -8.40 4.41
C ARG A 42 16.67 -8.19 3.49
N ILE A 43 15.53 -7.73 4.00
CA ILE A 43 14.34 -7.44 3.20
C ILE A 43 14.59 -6.26 2.27
N GLU A 44 15.20 -5.18 2.77
CA GLU A 44 15.56 -3.99 1.97
C GLU A 44 16.53 -4.32 0.83
N THR A 45 17.45 -5.26 1.06
CA THR A 45 18.43 -5.71 0.05
C THR A 45 17.91 -6.86 -0.81
N SER A 46 16.85 -7.55 -0.39
CA SER A 46 16.23 -8.61 -1.17
C SER A 46 15.33 -8.04 -2.25
N VAL A 47 15.47 -8.55 -3.48
CA VAL A 47 14.47 -8.32 -4.52
C VAL A 47 13.16 -8.97 -4.05
N PRO A 48 12.03 -8.25 -3.95
CA PRO A 48 10.80 -8.81 -3.41
C PRO A 48 10.38 -10.03 -4.22
N VAL A 49 10.37 -11.20 -3.56
CA VAL A 49 10.02 -12.50 -4.17
C VAL A 49 8.53 -12.58 -4.51
N TYR A 50 7.69 -11.79 -3.84
CA TYR A 50 6.26 -11.67 -4.11
C TYR A 50 5.96 -10.55 -5.11
N ARG A 51 6.46 -10.68 -6.35
CA ARG A 51 5.90 -9.90 -7.46
C ARG A 51 4.68 -10.63 -7.98
N ILE A 52 3.50 -10.19 -7.55
CA ILE A 52 2.30 -10.43 -8.35
C ILE A 52 2.57 -9.72 -9.67
N ASN A 53 2.67 -10.46 -10.76
CA ASN A 53 2.62 -9.89 -12.10
C ASN A 53 1.21 -9.36 -12.30
N LEU A 54 0.90 -8.20 -11.70
CA LEU A 54 -0.30 -7.48 -12.05
C LEU A 54 -0.14 -7.10 -13.52
N PRO A 55 -1.13 -7.41 -14.36
CA PRO A 55 -1.17 -6.85 -15.70
C PRO A 55 -1.04 -5.33 -15.60
N ALA A 56 -0.35 -4.72 -16.56
CA ALA A 56 -0.10 -3.27 -16.61
C ALA A 56 -1.38 -2.51 -16.97
N TYR A 57 -2.40 -2.63 -16.11
CA TYR A 57 -3.65 -1.90 -16.22
C TYR A 57 -3.41 -0.41 -15.94
N TRP A 58 -4.27 0.42 -16.52
CA TRP A 58 -4.31 1.85 -16.23
C TRP A 58 -4.55 2.09 -14.74
N CYS A 59 -3.57 2.68 -14.06
CA CYS A 59 -3.60 2.89 -12.61
C CYS A 59 -4.14 4.28 -12.25
N VAL A 60 -4.54 4.45 -10.98
CA VAL A 60 -4.97 5.76 -10.44
C VAL A 60 -3.84 6.79 -10.59
N THR A 61 -2.58 6.38 -10.44
CA THR A 61 -1.42 7.27 -10.60
C THR A 61 -1.26 7.77 -12.04
N ASP A 62 -1.52 6.91 -13.03
CA ASP A 62 -1.47 7.30 -14.45
C ASP A 62 -2.59 8.30 -14.76
N ALA A 63 -3.80 8.02 -14.25
CA ALA A 63 -4.94 8.93 -14.36
C ALA A 63 -4.67 10.27 -13.68
N LEU A 64 -4.12 10.29 -12.46
CA LEU A 64 -3.78 11.52 -11.75
C LEU A 64 -2.74 12.33 -12.52
N THR A 65 -1.70 11.68 -13.04
CA THR A 65 -0.66 12.34 -13.83
C THR A 65 -1.26 13.02 -15.06
N LEU A 66 -2.13 12.30 -15.79
CA LEU A 66 -2.81 12.83 -16.96
C LEU A 66 -3.72 14.02 -16.61
N VAL A 67 -4.52 13.92 -15.55
CA VAL A 67 -5.44 15.01 -15.17
C VAL A 67 -4.66 16.23 -14.69
N CYS A 68 -3.62 16.05 -13.86
CA CYS A 68 -2.75 17.13 -13.43
C CYS A 68 -2.07 17.84 -14.61
N GLU A 69 -1.63 17.10 -15.62
CA GLU A 69 -1.09 17.66 -16.85
C GLU A 69 -2.14 18.51 -17.60
N LYS A 70 -3.38 18.01 -17.72
CA LYS A 70 -4.48 18.75 -18.36
C LYS A 70 -4.84 20.02 -17.62
N ILE A 71 -4.81 20.00 -16.28
CA ILE A 71 -5.03 21.17 -15.42
C ILE A 71 -3.90 22.18 -15.61
N ALA A 72 -2.64 21.73 -15.55
CA ALA A 72 -1.48 22.59 -15.74
C ALA A 72 -1.49 23.29 -17.12
N ASN A 73 -1.97 22.59 -18.15
CA ASN A 73 -2.11 23.12 -19.50
C ASN A 73 -3.38 23.98 -19.72
N GLY A 74 -4.24 24.13 -18.70
CA GLY A 74 -5.50 24.88 -18.81
C GLY A 74 -6.54 24.26 -19.73
N THR A 75 -6.34 23.01 -20.15
CA THR A 75 -7.23 22.26 -21.05
C THR A 75 -8.28 21.42 -20.32
N PHE A 76 -8.23 21.37 -18.99
CA PHE A 76 -9.10 20.53 -18.19
C PHE A 76 -10.53 21.11 -18.08
N ARG A 77 -11.50 20.38 -18.62
CA ARG A 77 -12.93 20.68 -18.51
C ARG A 77 -13.68 19.53 -17.85
N SER A 78 -13.42 18.30 -18.28
CA SER A 78 -14.11 17.09 -17.83
C SER A 78 -13.16 15.91 -17.80
N ILE A 79 -13.18 15.13 -16.71
CA ILE A 79 -12.37 13.89 -16.66
C ILE A 79 -12.79 12.87 -17.74
N TRP A 80 -14.06 12.91 -18.16
CA TRP A 80 -14.63 11.95 -19.10
C TRP A 80 -14.30 12.27 -20.56
N GLU A 81 -14.12 13.55 -20.87
CA GLU A 81 -13.79 14.02 -22.21
C GLU A 81 -12.27 14.13 -22.40
N ASP A 82 -11.56 14.65 -21.39
CA ASP A 82 -10.16 15.05 -21.55
C ASP A 82 -9.16 14.00 -21.03
N CYS A 83 -9.60 13.12 -20.13
CA CYS A 83 -8.71 12.25 -19.33
C CYS A 83 -8.99 10.75 -19.52
N MET A 84 -9.75 10.39 -20.56
CA MET A 84 -9.94 9.00 -20.95
C MET A 84 -8.87 8.59 -21.98
N PRO A 85 -7.93 7.69 -21.63
CA PRO A 85 -6.91 7.24 -22.56
C PRO A 85 -7.55 6.48 -23.73
N LEU A 86 -7.11 6.79 -24.95
CA LEU A 86 -7.36 5.95 -26.13
C LEU A 86 -6.55 4.66 -25.99
N THR A 87 -7.08 3.71 -25.22
CA THR A 87 -6.45 2.41 -25.04
C THR A 87 -6.78 1.55 -26.25
N ASP A 88 -5.79 0.87 -26.84
CA ASP A 88 -6.04 -0.06 -27.94
C ASP A 88 -6.66 -1.36 -27.37
N LEU A 89 -7.99 -1.36 -27.27
CA LEU A 89 -8.81 -2.41 -26.64
C LEU A 89 -8.95 -3.68 -27.50
N ARG A 90 -7.89 -4.06 -28.23
CA ARG A 90 -7.87 -5.23 -29.13
C ARG A 90 -7.52 -6.55 -28.44
N GLY A 91 -7.11 -6.51 -27.17
CA GLY A 91 -6.72 -7.69 -26.40
C GLY A 91 -7.88 -8.52 -25.82
N PRO A 92 -7.60 -9.76 -25.34
CA PRO A 92 -8.59 -10.60 -24.66
C PRO A 92 -9.15 -9.97 -23.38
N ASP A 93 -8.38 -9.09 -22.73
CA ASP A 93 -8.73 -8.44 -21.46
C ASP A 93 -9.43 -7.08 -21.60
N ARG A 94 -9.86 -6.71 -22.81
CA ARG A 94 -10.45 -5.39 -23.13
C ARG A 94 -11.56 -4.91 -22.19
N ILE A 95 -12.35 -5.82 -21.63
CA ILE A 95 -13.44 -5.48 -20.72
C ILE A 95 -12.88 -5.03 -19.37
N ILE A 96 -11.87 -5.76 -18.87
CA ILE A 96 -11.20 -5.45 -17.62
C ILE A 96 -10.39 -4.17 -17.79
N ASP A 97 -9.67 -4.01 -18.91
CA ASP A 97 -8.93 -2.78 -19.23
C ASP A 97 -9.84 -1.56 -19.21
N ARG A 98 -10.99 -1.65 -19.88
CA ARG A 98 -11.96 -0.54 -19.91
C ARG A 98 -12.51 -0.22 -18.52
N ARG A 99 -12.78 -1.23 -17.70
CA ARG A 99 -13.23 -1.02 -16.31
C ARG A 99 -12.15 -0.42 -15.43
N ALA A 100 -10.90 -0.87 -15.59
CA ALA A 100 -9.75 -0.33 -14.88
C ALA A 100 -9.55 1.15 -15.23
N VAL A 101 -9.61 1.49 -16.53
CA VAL A 101 -9.53 2.88 -16.99
C VAL A 101 -10.62 3.75 -16.36
N VAL A 102 -11.90 3.34 -16.46
CA VAL A 102 -13.02 4.10 -15.89
C VAL A 102 -12.87 4.27 -14.38
N ALA A 103 -12.54 3.20 -13.66
CA ALA A 103 -12.39 3.22 -12.21
C ALA A 103 -11.22 4.12 -11.78
N ALA A 104 -10.06 3.97 -12.41
CA ALA A 104 -8.87 4.75 -12.09
C ALA A 104 -9.07 6.24 -12.40
N THR A 105 -9.65 6.58 -13.55
CA THR A 105 -9.95 7.98 -13.92
C THR A 105 -11.00 8.60 -12.99
N PHE A 106 -12.03 7.85 -12.59
CA PHE A 106 -13.01 8.33 -11.64
C PHE A 106 -12.41 8.60 -10.25
N VAL A 107 -11.63 7.66 -9.72
CA VAL A 107 -10.97 7.80 -8.41
C VAL A 107 -9.96 8.95 -8.43
N ALA A 108 -9.21 9.12 -9.51
CA ALA A 108 -8.32 10.27 -9.68
C ALA A 108 -9.10 11.60 -9.66
N GLY A 109 -10.25 11.68 -10.34
CA GLY A 109 -11.14 12.83 -10.30
C GLY A 109 -11.63 13.14 -8.88
N LEU A 110 -12.07 12.12 -8.14
CA LEU A 110 -12.51 12.28 -6.75
C LEU A 110 -11.37 12.75 -5.84
N GLU A 111 -10.16 12.26 -6.05
CA GLU A 111 -8.98 12.68 -5.30
C GLU A 111 -8.66 14.16 -5.54
N LEU A 112 -8.85 14.67 -6.76
CA LEU A 112 -8.69 16.09 -7.07
C LEU A 112 -9.79 16.96 -6.44
N VAL A 113 -11.02 16.46 -6.41
CA VAL A 113 -12.12 17.14 -5.68
C VAL A 113 -11.80 17.19 -4.20
N ARG A 114 -11.27 16.11 -3.62
CA ARG A 114 -10.83 16.06 -2.21
C ARG A 114 -9.73 17.07 -1.91
N ARG A 115 -8.85 17.36 -2.88
CA ARG A 115 -7.77 18.37 -2.77
C ARG A 115 -8.23 19.81 -3.05
N GLY A 116 -9.44 20.00 -3.56
CA GLY A 116 -9.92 21.32 -4.00
C GLY A 116 -9.33 21.78 -5.33
N GLU A 117 -8.69 20.88 -6.09
CA GLU A 117 -8.06 21.17 -7.38
C GLU A 117 -9.06 21.02 -8.56
N ALA A 118 -10.18 20.35 -8.33
CA ALA A 118 -11.27 20.21 -9.30
C ALA A 118 -12.64 20.38 -8.63
N SER A 119 -13.63 20.85 -9.39
CA SER A 119 -15.04 20.85 -8.97
C SER A 119 -15.68 19.49 -9.22
N ILE A 120 -16.65 19.12 -8.37
CA ILE A 120 -17.44 17.89 -8.55
C ILE A 120 -18.17 17.88 -9.90
N VAL A 121 -18.49 19.04 -10.48
CA VAL A 121 -19.13 19.15 -11.80
C VAL A 121 -18.22 18.63 -12.92
N ASN A 122 -16.91 18.83 -12.79
CA ASN A 122 -15.91 18.37 -13.77
C ASN A 122 -15.67 16.85 -13.68
N VAL A 123 -16.17 16.21 -12.62
CA VAL A 123 -15.96 14.78 -12.29
C VAL A 123 -17.27 13.98 -12.40
N ALA A 124 -18.41 14.63 -12.20
CA ALA A 124 -19.72 14.00 -12.30
C ALA A 124 -19.91 13.35 -13.66
N PHE A 125 -20.65 12.25 -13.69
CA PHE A 125 -21.03 11.63 -14.95
C PHE A 125 -21.84 12.61 -15.79
N PRO A 126 -21.59 12.70 -17.11
CA PRO A 126 -22.39 13.54 -17.98
C PRO A 126 -23.85 13.08 -17.92
N SER A 127 -24.76 14.06 -17.81
CA SER A 127 -26.19 13.80 -17.89
C SER A 127 -26.55 13.25 -19.27
N PRO A 128 -27.45 12.26 -19.36
CA PRO A 128 -27.94 11.72 -20.64
C PRO A 128 -28.71 12.75 -21.47
#